data_AF-A0A2D0JSG2-F1
#
_entry.id   AF-A0A2D0JSG2-F1
#
_cell.length_a   1.000
_cell.length_b   1.000
_cell.length_c   1.000
_cell.angle_alpha   90.00
_cell.angle_beta   90.00
_cell.angle_gamma   90.00
#
_symmetry.space_group_name_H-M   'P 1'
#
loop_
_entity.id
_entity.type
_entity.pdbx_description
1 polymer ?
#
loop_
_entity_poly.entity_id
_entity_poly.type
_entity_poly.pdbx_seq_one_letter_code
_entity_poly.pdbx_strand_id
1 'polypeptide(L)'
;MDKNSIASVFSDLKNKASKSIEKEKSKVTHPTSVPNCSGKVGDPGVKCNQKFSHQLKLLPIDNQVNVSNVPYAYISIPARGFGKTNGAGETDRIMTRQPEEITVLVGKLAKSYERRKGNFGSLKELEERKISLITNTNDPTTEKPYISGYDYITVAGARTAPWEASLGSVKRTAQLESFFKESLGNQYRFINCGLHQLQLFPKASQGDLSVQRIMVVFQQGYTQKDIDIINQYTKALGSRIVYVKNKQGLIDFLNQRKEKKRLIKEMVFFCHGIINYATFHYQGEDVEEGLFGPEEIKKVYESIFDFDAKITTYACRAGISESGGDFTGKDAGQDKSPAQQMANTWDVEVKAFEKRSIYTIAYGTGKEIKDAENYGKVISKYLADIEVYKKEKAKGNKNSKPPEKPKDYDIMQNRNRDLKERGDNENNGGGPIAPNGSWHLPGTAKTPEGLKVGLQNYKPMEWNT
;
A
#
# COMPACT_ATOMS: atom_id res chain seq x y z
N MET A 1 56.76 8.87 3.23
CA MET A 1 55.44 9.44 3.61
C MET A 1 54.43 8.34 3.46
N ASP A 2 54.05 7.76 4.59
CA ASP A 2 53.35 6.47 4.68
C ASP A 2 51.91 6.55 4.17
N LYS A 3 51.59 5.64 3.24
CA LYS A 3 50.22 5.34 2.77
C LYS A 3 49.52 4.34 3.73
N ASN A 4 49.53 4.62 5.02
CA ASN A 4 48.82 3.85 6.04
C ASN A 4 48.00 4.82 6.91
N SER A 5 46.75 5.16 6.56
CA SER A 5 45.91 5.85 7.58
C SER A 5 44.38 5.85 7.44
N ILE A 6 43.74 5.18 6.49
CA ILE A 6 42.26 5.17 6.46
C ILE A 6 41.70 3.75 6.48
N ALA A 7 42.18 2.87 5.63
CA ALA A 7 41.71 1.48 5.60
C ALA A 7 42.01 0.70 6.92
N SER A 8 43.18 0.92 7.51
CA SER A 8 43.54 0.31 8.81
C SER A 8 42.72 0.88 9.97
N VAL A 9 42.40 2.17 9.93
CA VAL A 9 41.58 2.84 10.96
C VAL A 9 40.14 2.32 10.90
N PHE A 10 39.60 2.08 9.70
CA PHE A 10 38.27 1.48 9.55
C PHE A 10 38.21 -0.01 9.90
N SER A 11 39.28 -0.78 9.65
CA SER A 11 39.35 -2.18 10.10
C SER A 11 39.45 -2.28 11.62
N ASP A 12 40.21 -1.38 12.25
CA ASP A 12 40.36 -1.34 13.71
C ASP A 12 39.10 -0.83 14.41
N LEU A 13 38.36 0.12 13.80
CA LEU A 13 37.05 0.55 14.27
C LEU A 13 35.99 -0.55 14.13
N LYS A 14 35.98 -1.29 13.03
CA LYS A 14 35.11 -2.48 12.88
C LYS A 14 35.45 -3.53 13.92
N ASN A 15 36.73 -3.85 14.12
CA ASN A 15 37.15 -4.84 15.11
C ASN A 15 36.86 -4.40 16.57
N LYS A 16 36.99 -3.11 16.89
CA LYS A 16 36.59 -2.57 18.20
C LYS A 16 35.07 -2.58 18.38
N ALA A 17 34.30 -2.24 17.35
CA ALA A 17 32.85 -2.31 17.39
C ALA A 17 32.38 -3.77 17.55
N SER A 18 32.93 -4.72 16.79
CA SER A 18 32.66 -6.16 16.92
C SER A 18 32.99 -6.67 18.32
N LYS A 19 34.15 -6.32 18.87
CA LYS A 19 34.55 -6.71 20.23
C LYS A 19 33.73 -6.03 21.32
N SER A 20 33.21 -4.83 21.08
CA SER A 20 32.28 -4.15 22.00
C SER A 20 30.88 -4.74 21.96
N ILE A 21 30.41 -5.16 20.79
CA ILE A 21 29.14 -5.87 20.59
C ILE A 21 29.24 -7.30 21.16
N GLU A 22 30.38 -7.98 21.02
CA GLU A 22 30.64 -9.25 21.71
C GLU A 22 30.75 -9.08 23.23
N LYS A 23 31.38 -8.00 23.72
CA LYS A 23 31.42 -7.68 25.16
C LYS A 23 30.06 -7.26 25.73
N GLU A 24 29.18 -6.65 24.95
CA GLU A 24 27.80 -6.35 25.36
C GLU A 24 26.88 -7.58 25.28
N LYS A 25 27.05 -8.45 24.26
CA LYS A 25 26.41 -9.79 24.23
C LYS A 25 26.87 -10.66 25.40
N SER A 26 28.11 -10.51 25.85
CA SER A 26 28.71 -11.20 27.00
C SER A 26 28.21 -10.72 28.37
N LYS A 27 27.41 -9.64 28.46
CA LYS A 27 26.82 -9.19 29.74
C LYS A 27 25.44 -9.75 30.03
N VAL A 28 24.85 -10.49 29.08
CA VAL A 28 23.71 -11.36 29.38
C VAL A 28 24.29 -12.67 29.88
N THR A 29 24.34 -12.84 31.20
CA THR A 29 24.63 -14.13 31.81
C THR A 29 23.64 -15.16 31.23
N HIS A 30 24.13 -16.09 30.42
CA HIS A 30 23.37 -17.31 30.10
C HIS A 30 22.86 -17.90 31.42
N PRO A 31 21.56 -18.20 31.56
CA PRO A 31 21.07 -18.79 32.80
C PRO A 31 21.58 -20.22 32.87
N THR A 32 22.67 -20.41 33.62
CA THR A 32 22.93 -21.66 34.32
C THR A 32 21.68 -22.00 35.13
N SER A 33 21.23 -23.24 35.01
CA SER A 33 20.06 -23.82 35.68
C SER A 33 19.80 -23.18 37.06
N VAL A 34 18.90 -22.18 37.11
CA VAL A 34 18.46 -21.63 38.38
C VAL A 34 17.52 -22.69 38.95
N PRO A 35 17.83 -23.32 40.09
CA PRO A 35 16.91 -24.25 40.71
C PRO A 35 15.57 -23.54 40.89
N ASN A 36 14.45 -24.24 40.69
CA ASN A 36 13.10 -23.74 40.95
C ASN A 36 12.85 -23.49 42.46
N CYS A 37 13.90 -23.24 43.22
CA CYS A 37 13.96 -22.98 44.65
C CYS A 37 15.08 -21.97 44.92
N SER A 38 14.78 -20.86 45.60
CA SER A 38 15.83 -19.97 46.13
C SER A 38 16.38 -20.53 47.44
N GLY A 39 17.44 -21.35 47.39
CA GLY A 39 18.10 -21.93 48.57
C GLY A 39 18.12 -23.47 48.58
N LYS A 40 18.73 -24.08 49.61
CA LYS A 40 18.73 -25.54 49.77
C LYS A 40 17.41 -26.00 50.37
N VAL A 41 16.84 -27.09 49.84
CA VAL A 41 15.59 -27.69 50.34
C VAL A 41 15.72 -27.95 51.84
N GLY A 42 14.92 -27.25 52.65
CA GLY A 42 14.94 -27.35 54.12
C GLY A 42 15.29 -26.05 54.86
N ASP A 43 15.84 -25.04 54.18
CA ASP A 43 16.16 -23.75 54.83
C ASP A 43 14.92 -22.86 55.04
N PRO A 44 14.81 -22.14 56.18
CA PRO A 44 13.77 -21.15 56.40
C PRO A 44 13.97 -19.97 55.42
N GLY A 45 13.10 -19.87 54.41
CA GLY A 45 13.15 -18.84 53.36
C GLY A 45 13.16 -19.39 51.92
N VAL A 46 13.21 -20.72 51.74
CA VAL A 46 13.22 -21.34 50.42
C VAL A 46 11.87 -21.18 49.72
N LYS A 47 11.85 -20.42 48.62
CA LYS A 47 10.69 -20.32 47.72
C LYS A 47 10.84 -21.29 46.58
N CYS A 48 10.17 -22.43 46.67
CA CYS A 48 10.03 -23.37 45.54
C CYS A 48 8.80 -23.02 44.68
N ASN A 49 8.78 -23.43 43.40
CA ASN A 49 7.71 -23.12 42.43
C ASN A 49 7.63 -21.63 42.06
N GLN A 50 8.78 -20.99 41.84
CA GLN A 50 8.81 -19.61 41.37
C GLN A 50 8.20 -19.54 39.97
N LYS A 51 7.30 -18.58 39.77
CA LYS A 51 6.74 -18.29 38.45
C LYS A 51 7.70 -17.37 37.71
N PHE A 52 8.13 -17.80 36.52
CA PHE A 52 8.90 -16.99 35.60
C PHE A 52 7.99 -16.51 34.50
N SER A 53 8.09 -15.24 34.15
CA SER A 53 7.24 -14.66 33.12
C SER A 53 7.93 -13.58 32.32
N HIS A 54 7.33 -13.20 31.19
CA HIS A 54 7.69 -12.00 30.45
C HIS A 54 6.48 -11.51 29.65
N GLN A 55 6.37 -10.21 29.46
CA GLN A 55 5.38 -9.61 28.55
C GLN A 55 6.05 -8.64 27.57
N LEU A 56 5.72 -8.74 26.29
CA LEU A 56 6.10 -7.73 25.32
C LEU A 56 5.01 -6.65 25.26
N LYS A 57 5.43 -5.37 25.23
CA LYS A 57 4.57 -4.22 24.97
C LYS A 57 5.08 -3.46 23.75
N LEU A 58 4.28 -3.43 22.70
CA LEU A 58 4.57 -2.65 21.51
C LEU A 58 4.22 -1.18 21.75
N LEU A 59 5.11 -0.29 21.36
CA LEU A 59 4.90 1.14 21.47
C LEU A 59 4.77 1.77 20.07
N PRO A 60 3.77 2.62 19.83
CA PRO A 60 3.80 3.51 18.68
C PRO A 60 4.99 4.46 18.78
N ILE A 61 5.63 4.71 17.65
CA ILE A 61 6.64 5.75 17.53
C ILE A 61 5.88 7.07 17.48
N ASP A 62 6.26 8.00 18.35
CA ASP A 62 5.66 9.33 18.52
C ASP A 62 4.20 9.35 19.05
N ASN A 63 3.68 8.22 19.59
CA ASN A 63 2.33 8.08 20.16
C ASN A 63 1.14 8.30 19.18
N GLN A 64 1.37 8.16 17.88
CA GLN A 64 0.37 8.54 16.87
C GLN A 64 -0.50 7.37 16.39
N VAL A 65 -0.07 6.12 16.62
CA VAL A 65 -0.68 4.94 15.99
C VAL A 65 -1.28 4.00 17.04
N ASN A 66 -2.48 3.50 16.76
CA ASN A 66 -3.06 2.42 17.56
C ASN A 66 -2.35 1.09 17.24
N VAL A 67 -1.64 0.54 18.23
CA VAL A 67 -0.92 -0.75 18.14
C VAL A 67 -1.71 -1.91 18.76
N SER A 68 -3.03 -1.77 18.90
CA SER A 68 -3.92 -2.87 19.25
C SER A 68 -4.13 -3.82 18.07
N ASN A 69 -4.51 -5.05 18.39
CA ASN A 69 -4.79 -6.10 17.42
C ASN A 69 -3.60 -6.50 16.52
N VAL A 70 -2.38 -6.11 16.87
CA VAL A 70 -1.17 -6.53 16.17
C VAL A 70 -0.93 -8.01 16.51
N PRO A 71 -0.88 -8.91 15.52
CA PRO A 71 -0.66 -10.32 15.77
C PRO A 71 0.74 -10.55 16.35
N TYR A 72 0.85 -11.50 17.28
CA TYR A 72 2.14 -11.98 17.78
C TYR A 72 2.16 -13.49 17.88
N ALA A 73 3.37 -14.05 17.92
CA ALA A 73 3.59 -15.47 18.17
C ALA A 73 4.79 -15.66 19.10
N TYR A 74 4.60 -16.41 20.17
CA TYR A 74 5.69 -16.91 21.00
C TYR A 74 6.23 -18.21 20.42
N ILE A 75 7.55 -18.27 20.24
CA ILE A 75 8.28 -19.47 19.83
C ILE A 75 9.11 -19.92 21.02
N SER A 76 8.61 -20.91 21.75
CA SER A 76 9.35 -21.64 22.80
C SER A 76 8.99 -23.13 22.79
N ILE A 77 9.83 -23.94 23.45
CA ILE A 77 9.61 -25.39 23.64
C ILE A 77 9.10 -25.54 25.08
N PRO A 78 7.77 -25.54 25.36
CA PRO A 78 6.74 -26.29 24.65
C PRO A 78 5.47 -25.48 24.27
N ALA A 79 5.50 -24.14 24.40
CA ALA A 79 4.31 -23.31 24.24
C ALA A 79 4.41 -22.46 22.96
N ARG A 80 3.70 -22.87 21.91
CA ARG A 80 3.36 -22.00 20.79
C ARG A 80 2.07 -21.27 21.13
N GLY A 81 2.16 -19.98 21.36
CA GLY A 81 1.00 -19.12 21.60
C GLY A 81 0.89 -18.09 20.49
N PHE A 82 -0.29 -18.03 19.86
CA PHE A 82 -0.65 -16.93 18.96
C PHE A 82 -1.64 -16.03 19.67
N GLY A 83 -1.51 -14.73 19.44
CA GLY A 83 -2.46 -13.78 19.99
C GLY A 83 -2.41 -12.46 19.26
N LYS A 84 -3.10 -11.49 19.85
CA LYS A 84 -3.18 -10.12 19.36
C LYS A 84 -2.97 -9.17 20.52
N THR A 85 -2.24 -8.09 20.29
CA THR A 85 -2.03 -7.08 21.32
C THR A 85 -3.34 -6.46 21.78
N ASN A 86 -3.42 -6.12 23.07
CA ASN A 86 -4.55 -5.41 23.66
C ASN A 86 -4.53 -3.90 23.29
N GLY A 87 -5.44 -3.11 23.88
CA GLY A 87 -5.53 -1.66 23.66
C GLY A 87 -4.28 -0.86 24.05
N ALA A 88 -3.45 -1.40 24.95
CA ALA A 88 -2.19 -0.81 25.39
C ALA A 88 -0.97 -1.30 24.60
N GLY A 89 -1.17 -2.13 23.56
CA GLY A 89 -0.09 -2.72 22.77
C GLY A 89 0.57 -3.93 23.44
N GLU A 90 -0.03 -4.47 24.50
CA GLU A 90 0.56 -5.56 25.27
C GLU A 90 0.15 -6.91 24.71
N THR A 91 1.13 -7.81 24.63
CA THR A 91 0.92 -9.24 24.38
C THR A 91 0.41 -9.95 25.63
N ASP A 92 -0.07 -11.19 25.50
CA ASP A 92 -0.23 -12.07 26.66
C ASP A 92 1.11 -12.28 27.36
N ARG A 93 1.06 -12.46 28.67
CA ARG A 93 2.24 -12.81 29.47
C ARG A 93 2.57 -14.28 29.28
N ILE A 94 3.76 -14.57 28.75
CA ILE A 94 4.26 -15.95 28.69
C ILE A 94 4.77 -16.36 30.06
N MET A 95 4.44 -17.59 30.47
CA MET A 95 4.82 -18.17 31.74
C MET A 95 5.68 -19.42 31.51
N THR A 96 6.79 -19.55 32.24
CA THR A 96 7.71 -20.69 32.16
C THR A 96 8.02 -21.23 33.56
N ARG A 97 8.56 -22.45 33.63
CA ARG A 97 8.91 -23.13 34.89
C ARG A 97 10.30 -22.77 35.41
N GLN A 98 11.13 -22.19 34.55
CA GLN A 98 12.49 -21.74 34.81
C GLN A 98 12.79 -20.54 33.90
N PRO A 99 13.86 -19.78 34.15
CA PRO A 99 14.31 -18.76 33.21
C PRO A 99 14.61 -19.37 31.84
N GLU A 100 13.91 -18.89 30.83
CA GLU A 100 14.01 -19.33 29.45
C GLU A 100 14.08 -18.13 28.51
N GLU A 101 14.94 -18.25 27.50
CA GLU A 101 14.96 -17.33 26.37
C GLU A 101 13.82 -17.68 25.41
N ILE A 102 13.00 -16.68 25.09
CA ILE A 102 11.79 -16.80 24.28
C ILE A 102 11.94 -15.90 23.07
N THR A 103 11.72 -16.45 21.88
CA THR A 103 11.60 -15.64 20.66
C THR A 103 10.15 -15.21 20.47
N VAL A 104 9.93 -13.93 20.22
CA VAL A 104 8.62 -13.35 19.87
C VAL A 104 8.64 -12.83 18.45
N LEU A 105 7.62 -13.19 17.68
CA LEU A 105 7.31 -12.61 16.39
C LEU A 105 6.16 -11.63 16.56
N VAL A 106 6.17 -10.53 15.80
CA VAL A 106 5.07 -9.54 15.82
C VAL A 106 4.68 -9.10 14.41
N GLY A 107 3.45 -8.61 14.27
CA GLY A 107 2.89 -8.09 13.04
C GLY A 107 2.96 -9.10 11.91
N LYS A 108 3.47 -8.66 10.76
CA LYS A 108 3.53 -9.48 9.55
C LYS A 108 4.24 -10.81 9.79
N LEU A 109 5.40 -10.81 10.44
CA LEU A 109 6.16 -12.03 10.65
C LEU A 109 5.37 -13.09 11.45
N ALA A 110 4.64 -12.66 12.49
CA ALA A 110 3.78 -13.55 13.27
C ALA A 110 2.61 -14.09 12.44
N LYS A 111 1.95 -13.21 11.66
CA LYS A 111 0.81 -13.61 10.82
C LYS A 111 1.22 -14.58 9.72
N SER A 112 2.37 -14.34 9.13
CA SER A 112 2.93 -15.18 8.06
C SER A 112 3.37 -16.55 8.58
N TYR A 113 3.94 -16.59 9.80
CA TYR A 113 4.27 -17.83 10.51
C TYR A 113 3.01 -18.63 10.87
N GLU A 114 1.94 -17.97 11.33
CA GLU A 114 0.63 -18.58 11.59
C GLU A 114 0.03 -19.20 10.32
N ARG A 115 -0.02 -18.43 9.22
CA ARG A 115 -0.55 -18.88 7.92
C ARG A 115 0.18 -20.11 7.38
N ARG A 116 1.45 -20.28 7.72
CA ARG A 116 2.32 -21.40 7.34
C ARG A 116 2.44 -22.49 8.41
N LYS A 117 1.48 -22.54 9.36
CA LYS A 117 1.41 -23.56 10.43
C LYS A 117 2.71 -23.69 11.24
N GLY A 118 3.40 -22.57 11.44
CA GLY A 118 4.64 -22.51 12.20
C GLY A 118 5.92 -22.74 11.39
N ASN A 119 5.93 -22.39 10.10
CA ASN A 119 7.11 -22.35 9.24
C ASN A 119 7.37 -20.93 8.71
N PHE A 120 8.64 -20.56 8.53
CA PHE A 120 9.02 -19.28 7.94
C PHE A 120 9.01 -19.28 6.41
N GLY A 121 9.09 -20.44 5.76
CA GLY A 121 9.07 -20.54 4.29
C GLY A 121 10.12 -19.64 3.64
N SER A 122 9.71 -18.87 2.64
CA SER A 122 10.56 -17.91 1.91
C SER A 122 10.60 -16.49 2.51
N LEU A 123 10.08 -16.30 3.72
CA LEU A 123 10.10 -14.99 4.40
C LEU A 123 11.54 -14.48 4.58
N LYS A 124 11.71 -13.16 4.43
CA LYS A 124 13.01 -12.50 4.49
C LYS A 124 13.17 -11.70 5.79
N GLU A 125 14.41 -11.25 6.05
CA GLU A 125 14.72 -10.34 7.15
C GLU A 125 14.38 -10.93 8.54
N LEU A 126 14.41 -12.27 8.68
CA LEU A 126 13.92 -12.98 9.87
C LEU A 126 14.63 -12.57 11.15
N GLU A 127 15.96 -12.58 11.16
CA GLU A 127 16.75 -12.29 12.37
C GLU A 127 16.59 -10.83 12.83
N GLU A 128 16.43 -9.88 11.90
CA GLU A 128 16.19 -8.46 12.23
C GLU A 128 14.80 -8.23 12.85
N ARG A 129 13.87 -9.17 12.66
CA ARG A 129 12.45 -9.05 13.03
C ARG A 129 12.07 -9.90 14.25
N LYS A 130 12.96 -10.78 14.71
CA LYS A 130 12.77 -11.58 15.93
C LYS A 130 13.08 -10.73 17.17
N ILE A 131 12.25 -10.87 18.20
CA ILE A 131 12.46 -10.22 19.49
C ILE A 131 12.82 -11.32 20.50
N SER A 132 14.03 -11.28 21.07
CA SER A 132 14.40 -12.16 22.17
C SER A 132 13.97 -11.55 23.51
N LEU A 133 13.32 -12.35 24.35
CA LEU A 133 12.93 -12.04 25.71
C LEU A 133 13.49 -13.11 26.66
N ILE A 134 13.75 -12.75 27.91
CA ILE A 134 14.17 -13.71 28.94
C ILE A 134 13.12 -13.70 30.04
N THR A 135 12.46 -14.83 30.25
CA THR A 135 11.49 -14.99 31.34
C THR A 135 12.20 -14.91 32.69
N ASN A 136 11.64 -14.15 33.62
CA ASN A 136 12.25 -13.93 34.93
C ASN A 136 11.18 -13.78 36.03
N THR A 137 11.63 -13.79 37.28
CA THR A 137 10.83 -13.39 38.43
C THR A 137 10.46 -11.89 38.37
N ASN A 138 9.42 -11.49 39.10
CA ASN A 138 8.90 -10.12 39.19
C ASN A 138 8.23 -9.58 37.91
N ASP A 139 7.71 -10.48 37.07
CA ASP A 139 6.85 -10.13 35.96
C ASP A 139 7.40 -9.05 35.00
N PRO A 140 8.63 -9.23 34.45
CA PRO A 140 9.24 -8.25 33.57
C PRO A 140 8.38 -7.95 32.33
N THR A 141 8.49 -6.71 31.86
CA THR A 141 7.89 -6.24 30.61
C THR A 141 8.97 -5.57 29.76
N THR A 142 9.08 -5.96 28.50
CA THR A 142 9.95 -5.29 27.52
C THR A 142 9.10 -4.40 26.62
N GLU A 143 9.45 -3.13 26.54
CA GLU A 143 8.85 -2.20 25.59
C GLU A 143 9.64 -2.17 24.27
N LYS A 144 8.93 -2.23 23.13
CA LYS A 144 9.54 -2.17 21.79
C LYS A 144 8.81 -1.16 20.89
N PRO A 145 9.51 -0.12 20.39
CA PRO A 145 8.97 0.72 19.33
C PRO A 145 8.64 -0.12 18.09
N TYR A 146 7.43 0.04 17.57
CA TYR A 146 6.90 -0.81 16.49
C TYR A 146 6.70 -0.05 15.18
N ILE A 147 5.87 1.00 15.21
CA ILE A 147 5.40 1.68 13.99
C ILE A 147 5.16 3.18 14.24
N SER A 148 5.47 4.02 13.25
CA SER A 148 5.21 5.47 13.26
C SER A 148 3.98 5.89 12.43
N GLY A 149 3.46 5.03 11.55
CA GLY A 149 2.20 5.26 10.85
C GLY A 149 1.96 4.33 9.67
N TYR A 150 0.75 4.44 9.11
CA TYR A 150 0.26 3.69 7.98
C TYR A 150 0.23 4.54 6.71
N ASP A 151 0.67 3.93 5.61
CA ASP A 151 0.64 4.52 4.27
C ASP A 151 -0.39 3.81 3.38
N TYR A 152 -1.20 4.62 2.71
CA TYR A 152 -2.10 4.23 1.63
C TYR A 152 -1.61 4.88 0.34
N ILE A 153 -1.13 4.07 -0.59
CA ILE A 153 -0.34 4.54 -1.73
C ILE A 153 -1.07 4.25 -3.03
N THR A 154 -1.23 5.26 -3.88
CA THR A 154 -1.59 5.07 -5.28
C THR A 154 -0.41 5.44 -6.17
N VAL A 155 -0.12 4.63 -7.18
CA VAL A 155 0.98 4.83 -8.13
C VAL A 155 0.40 5.04 -9.52
N ALA A 156 0.66 6.18 -10.12
CA ALA A 156 0.20 6.56 -11.45
C ALA A 156 1.36 6.61 -12.45
N GLY A 157 1.16 5.98 -13.61
CA GLY A 157 2.12 6.00 -14.71
C GLY A 157 2.27 7.37 -15.38
N ALA A 158 3.32 7.46 -16.20
CA ALA A 158 3.64 8.64 -17.00
C ALA A 158 2.53 8.97 -18.00
N ARG A 159 2.55 10.21 -18.47
CA ARG A 159 1.79 10.64 -19.64
C ARG A 159 2.59 10.26 -20.87
N THR A 160 2.20 9.19 -21.54
CA THR A 160 2.86 8.75 -22.77
C THR A 160 1.97 8.92 -24.00
N ALA A 161 2.61 9.12 -25.16
CA ALA A 161 1.91 9.28 -26.43
C ALA A 161 1.32 7.94 -26.90
N PRO A 162 0.20 7.96 -27.66
CA PRO A 162 -0.41 6.73 -28.14
C PRO A 162 0.38 6.06 -29.27
N TRP A 163 0.15 4.75 -29.42
CA TRP A 163 0.79 3.80 -30.35
C TRP A 163 0.94 4.28 -31.82
N GLU A 164 0.08 5.16 -32.32
CA GLU A 164 0.15 5.66 -33.70
C GLU A 164 1.22 6.72 -33.95
N ALA A 165 1.71 7.40 -32.91
CA ALA A 165 2.74 8.44 -33.06
C ALA A 165 4.17 7.90 -33.07
N SER A 166 4.41 6.70 -32.49
CA SER A 166 5.76 6.14 -32.31
C SER A 166 6.23 5.24 -33.46
N LEU A 167 5.35 4.91 -34.42
CA LEU A 167 5.68 4.16 -35.62
C LEU A 167 5.27 5.00 -36.82
N GLY A 168 6.24 5.67 -37.44
CA GLY A 168 6.03 6.44 -38.66
C GLY A 168 5.20 5.65 -39.68
N SER A 169 4.01 6.16 -39.98
CA SER A 169 3.24 5.88 -41.20
C SER A 169 3.13 4.41 -41.63
N VAL A 170 2.20 3.65 -41.03
CA VAL A 170 1.58 2.51 -41.71
C VAL A 170 0.05 2.60 -41.54
N LYS A 171 -0.63 3.03 -42.60
CA LYS A 171 -2.10 3.08 -42.70
C LYS A 171 -2.69 1.68 -42.44
N ARG A 172 -3.41 1.49 -41.33
CA ARG A 172 -4.28 0.34 -41.11
C ARG A 172 -5.74 0.79 -41.16
N THR A 173 -6.42 0.31 -42.21
CA THR A 173 -7.88 0.25 -42.45
C THR A 173 -8.83 1.03 -41.53
N ALA A 174 -9.55 1.96 -42.16
CA ALA A 174 -10.46 2.99 -41.65
C ALA A 174 -11.63 2.57 -40.72
N GLN A 175 -11.74 1.30 -40.32
CA GLN A 175 -12.73 0.84 -39.34
C GLN A 175 -12.16 0.70 -37.92
N LEU A 176 -10.83 0.66 -37.77
CA LEU A 176 -10.13 0.68 -36.47
C LEU A 176 -9.69 2.11 -36.06
N GLU A 177 -9.63 3.04 -37.03
CA GLU A 177 -9.11 4.41 -36.86
C GLU A 177 -9.93 5.29 -35.89
N SER A 178 -11.22 4.99 -35.65
CA SER A 178 -12.04 5.78 -34.71
C SER A 178 -11.98 5.29 -33.25
N PHE A 179 -11.46 4.08 -33.00
CA PHE A 179 -11.32 3.53 -31.65
C PHE A 179 -9.98 3.90 -30.99
N PHE A 180 -8.97 4.28 -31.78
CA PHE A 180 -7.58 4.45 -31.32
C PHE A 180 -6.94 5.82 -31.58
N LYS A 181 -7.65 6.80 -32.16
CA LYS A 181 -7.29 8.22 -31.96
C LYS A 181 -7.53 8.58 -30.49
N GLU A 182 -6.57 8.24 -29.64
CA GLU A 182 -6.66 8.42 -28.20
C GLU A 182 -6.67 9.92 -27.87
N SER A 183 -7.83 10.39 -27.37
CA SER A 183 -8.00 11.77 -26.87
C SER A 183 -6.98 12.11 -25.79
N LEU A 184 -6.70 13.41 -25.58
CA LEU A 184 -5.90 13.87 -24.44
C LEU A 184 -6.37 13.25 -23.12
N GLY A 185 -7.69 13.07 -22.95
CA GLY A 185 -8.28 12.37 -21.80
C GLY A 185 -7.69 10.98 -21.52
N ASN A 186 -7.33 10.22 -22.55
CA ASN A 186 -6.72 8.90 -22.37
C ASN A 186 -5.31 9.01 -21.78
N GLN A 187 -4.53 10.04 -22.10
CA GLN A 187 -3.17 10.20 -21.57
C GLN A 187 -3.16 10.51 -20.06
N TYR A 188 -4.23 11.10 -19.53
CA TYR A 188 -4.36 11.50 -18.11
C TYR A 188 -5.17 10.53 -17.25
N ARG A 189 -5.62 9.40 -17.81
CA ARG A 189 -6.49 8.44 -17.10
C ARG A 189 -5.87 7.89 -15.81
N PHE A 190 -4.55 7.69 -15.77
CA PHE A 190 -3.87 7.15 -14.60
C PHE A 190 -3.85 8.15 -13.45
N ILE A 191 -3.61 9.43 -13.74
CA ILE A 191 -3.71 10.52 -12.75
C ILE A 191 -5.12 10.61 -12.19
N ASN A 192 -6.12 10.64 -13.08
CA ASN A 192 -7.51 10.74 -12.65
C ASN A 192 -7.93 9.52 -11.81
N CYS A 193 -7.53 8.30 -12.18
CA CYS A 193 -7.77 7.12 -11.34
C CYS A 193 -7.03 7.22 -9.99
N GLY A 194 -5.80 7.75 -9.97
CA GLY A 194 -5.06 8.00 -8.74
C GLY A 194 -5.78 8.99 -7.80
N LEU A 195 -6.26 10.12 -8.33
CA LEU A 195 -7.04 11.10 -7.57
C LEU A 195 -8.35 10.52 -7.03
N HIS A 196 -9.03 9.67 -7.81
CA HIS A 196 -10.19 8.92 -7.31
C HIS A 196 -9.77 7.97 -6.18
N GLN A 197 -8.70 7.20 -6.35
CA GLN A 197 -8.22 6.26 -5.34
C GLN A 197 -7.88 6.92 -4.00
N LEU A 198 -7.36 8.16 -4.02
CA LEU A 198 -7.12 8.92 -2.78
C LEU A 198 -8.40 9.17 -1.97
N GLN A 199 -9.56 9.30 -2.63
CA GLN A 199 -10.84 9.47 -1.94
C GLN A 199 -11.34 8.16 -1.31
N LEU A 200 -11.00 7.02 -1.92
CA LEU A 200 -11.38 5.69 -1.45
C LEU A 200 -10.54 5.23 -0.25
N PHE A 201 -9.31 5.72 -0.12
CA PHE A 201 -8.50 5.46 1.07
C PHE A 201 -9.11 6.09 2.33
N PRO A 202 -8.81 5.57 3.54
CA PRO A 202 -9.19 6.22 4.79
C PRO A 202 -8.66 7.66 4.87
N LYS A 203 -9.41 8.57 5.49
CA LYS A 203 -8.99 9.97 5.65
C LYS A 203 -7.61 10.03 6.29
N ALA A 204 -6.72 10.82 5.68
CA ALA A 204 -5.44 11.12 6.29
C ALA A 204 -5.68 11.78 7.65
N SER A 205 -4.89 11.40 8.64
CA SER A 205 -5.02 11.95 9.96
C SER A 205 -4.58 13.42 9.98
N GLN A 206 -5.31 14.25 10.71
CA GLN A 206 -5.00 15.67 10.84
C GLN A 206 -4.01 15.83 12.01
N GLY A 207 -2.83 16.38 11.73
CA GLY A 207 -1.80 16.66 12.74
C GLY A 207 -0.87 15.49 13.04
N ASP A 208 -1.39 14.33 13.43
CA ASP A 208 -0.59 13.23 13.95
C ASP A 208 0.03 12.29 12.90
N LEU A 209 -0.19 12.49 11.59
CA LEU A 209 0.44 11.70 10.51
C LEU A 209 0.34 10.15 10.62
N SER A 210 -0.50 9.62 11.51
CA SER A 210 -0.75 8.20 11.75
C SER A 210 -1.29 7.49 10.52
N VAL A 211 -2.04 8.21 9.68
CA VAL A 211 -2.53 7.73 8.38
C VAL A 211 -2.15 8.74 7.30
N GLN A 212 -1.39 8.29 6.29
CA GLN A 212 -1.05 9.08 5.12
C GLN A 212 -1.65 8.50 3.86
N ARG A 213 -2.23 9.39 3.04
CA ARG A 213 -2.59 9.11 1.65
C ARG A 213 -1.49 9.68 0.75
N ILE A 214 -0.93 8.85 -0.12
CA ILE A 214 0.21 9.24 -0.94
C ILE A 214 -0.04 8.87 -2.41
N MET A 215 0.09 9.84 -3.28
CA MET A 215 0.11 9.65 -4.73
C MET A 215 1.55 9.68 -5.23
N VAL A 216 2.01 8.59 -5.80
CA VAL A 216 3.29 8.50 -6.50
C VAL A 216 3.04 8.67 -8.00
N VAL A 217 3.74 9.58 -8.65
CA VAL A 217 3.56 9.88 -10.07
C VAL A 217 4.88 9.71 -10.80
N PHE A 218 4.88 8.92 -11.87
CA PHE A 218 5.97 8.92 -12.83
C PHE A 218 5.89 10.19 -13.66
N GLN A 219 6.88 11.07 -13.52
CA GLN A 219 6.77 12.46 -13.98
C GLN A 219 6.80 12.62 -15.51
N GLN A 220 7.29 11.63 -16.25
CA GLN A 220 7.51 11.74 -17.68
C GLN A 220 6.24 12.19 -18.45
N GLY A 221 6.43 13.14 -19.37
CA GLY A 221 5.39 13.69 -20.25
C GLY A 221 4.45 14.73 -19.61
N TYR A 222 4.37 14.82 -18.28
CA TYR A 222 3.59 15.88 -17.63
C TYR A 222 4.31 17.22 -17.73
N THR A 223 3.59 18.25 -18.18
CA THR A 223 4.07 19.63 -18.21
C THR A 223 4.07 20.23 -16.80
N GLN A 224 4.73 21.39 -16.61
CA GLN A 224 4.68 22.09 -15.33
C GLN A 224 3.25 22.45 -14.92
N LYS A 225 2.41 22.85 -15.88
CA LYS A 225 1.01 23.16 -15.62
C LYS A 225 0.21 21.94 -15.17
N ASP A 226 0.48 20.77 -15.76
CA ASP A 226 -0.11 19.52 -15.30
C ASP A 226 0.30 19.22 -13.86
N ILE A 227 1.59 19.34 -13.56
CA ILE A 227 2.14 19.13 -12.22
C ILE A 227 1.48 20.06 -11.20
N ASP A 228 1.30 21.34 -11.52
CA ASP A 228 0.66 22.31 -10.63
C ASP A 228 -0.79 21.93 -10.32
N ILE A 229 -1.56 21.50 -11.34
CA ILE A 229 -2.94 21.04 -11.19
C ILE A 229 -3.00 19.75 -10.34
N ILE A 230 -2.13 18.78 -10.64
CA ILE A 230 -2.06 17.51 -9.88
C ILE A 230 -1.72 17.80 -8.41
N ASN A 231 -0.76 18.69 -8.15
CA ASN A 231 -0.39 19.12 -6.80
C ASN A 231 -1.58 19.76 -6.07
N GLN A 232 -2.27 20.69 -6.73
CA GLN A 232 -3.45 21.37 -6.18
C GLN A 232 -4.53 20.36 -5.78
N TYR A 233 -4.90 19.45 -6.66
CA TYR A 233 -5.98 18.50 -6.40
C TYR A 233 -5.58 17.42 -5.39
N THR A 234 -4.34 16.93 -5.44
CA THR A 234 -3.83 15.98 -4.44
C THR A 234 -3.85 16.61 -3.03
N LYS A 235 -3.44 17.89 -2.92
CA LYS A 235 -3.49 18.64 -1.66
C LYS A 235 -4.93 18.87 -1.19
N ALA A 236 -5.85 19.21 -2.09
CA ALA A 236 -7.26 19.39 -1.77
C ALA A 236 -7.91 18.09 -1.23
N LEU A 237 -7.39 16.92 -1.63
CA LEU A 237 -7.79 15.61 -1.12
C LEU A 237 -7.07 15.20 0.19
N GLY A 238 -6.34 16.13 0.82
CA GLY A 238 -5.62 15.90 2.08
C GLY A 238 -4.51 14.87 1.93
N SER A 239 -3.87 14.82 0.75
CA SER A 239 -2.91 13.78 0.39
C SER A 239 -1.55 14.38 0.03
N ARG A 240 -0.50 13.57 0.18
CA ARG A 240 0.86 13.89 -0.24
C ARG A 240 1.09 13.40 -1.67
N ILE A 241 1.91 14.12 -2.41
CA ILE A 241 2.41 13.69 -3.72
C ILE A 241 3.91 13.44 -3.69
N VAL A 242 4.36 12.46 -4.46
CA VAL A 242 5.77 12.18 -4.72
C VAL A 242 5.95 11.92 -6.21
N TYR A 243 6.89 12.63 -6.82
CA TYR A 243 7.27 12.40 -8.20
C TYR A 243 8.50 11.51 -8.25
N VAL A 244 8.46 10.50 -9.12
CA VAL A 244 9.59 9.62 -9.42
C VAL A 244 9.90 9.70 -10.91
N LYS A 245 11.16 9.51 -11.27
CA LYS A 245 11.62 9.53 -12.66
C LYS A 245 11.73 8.15 -13.28
N ASN A 246 11.82 7.09 -12.48
CA ASN A 246 12.04 5.73 -12.95
C ASN A 246 11.68 4.69 -11.87
N LYS A 247 11.80 3.41 -12.24
CA LYS A 247 11.56 2.25 -11.38
C LYS A 247 12.43 2.25 -10.13
N GLN A 248 13.68 2.71 -10.22
CA GLN A 248 14.56 2.80 -9.05
C GLN A 248 14.04 3.83 -8.05
N GLY A 249 13.60 5.00 -8.53
CA GLY A 249 12.97 6.01 -7.67
C GLY A 249 11.72 5.50 -6.95
N LEU A 250 10.92 4.64 -7.60
CA LEU A 250 9.80 3.97 -6.93
C LEU A 250 10.29 3.00 -5.84
N ILE A 251 11.29 2.16 -6.14
CA ILE A 251 11.87 1.20 -5.18
C ILE A 251 12.46 1.94 -3.98
N ASP A 252 13.24 2.99 -4.20
CA ASP A 252 13.86 3.78 -3.14
C ASP A 252 12.81 4.44 -2.25
N PHE A 253 11.77 5.02 -2.87
CA PHE A 253 10.64 5.57 -2.14
C PHE A 253 9.97 4.50 -1.26
N LEU A 254 9.64 3.33 -1.81
CA LEU A 254 9.01 2.25 -1.05
C LEU A 254 9.93 1.78 0.09
N ASN A 255 11.20 1.53 -0.18
CA ASN A 255 12.15 1.02 0.80
C ASN A 255 12.44 2.00 1.94
N GLN A 256 12.33 3.32 1.70
CA GLN A 256 12.46 4.34 2.75
C GLN A 256 11.45 4.15 3.91
N ARG A 257 10.37 3.39 3.71
CA ARG A 257 9.41 3.06 4.79
C ARG A 257 10.06 2.30 5.92
N LYS A 258 11.04 1.44 5.61
CA LYS A 258 11.76 0.63 6.60
C LYS A 258 12.48 1.52 7.62
N GLU A 259 13.18 2.55 7.13
CA GLU A 259 13.87 3.54 7.97
C GLU A 259 12.88 4.42 8.74
N LYS A 260 11.80 4.86 8.07
CA LYS A 260 10.75 5.68 8.67
C LYS A 260 9.85 4.90 9.64
N LYS A 261 10.00 3.58 9.74
CA LYS A 261 9.15 2.68 10.53
C LYS A 261 7.65 2.82 10.21
N ARG A 262 7.35 3.03 8.93
CA ARG A 262 5.97 3.12 8.43
C ARG A 262 5.61 1.83 7.70
N LEU A 263 4.35 1.41 7.79
CA LEU A 263 3.85 0.24 7.09
C LEU A 263 2.84 0.61 6.01
N ILE A 264 2.95 -0.03 4.85
CA ILE A 264 2.00 0.09 3.75
C ILE A 264 0.80 -0.78 4.07
N LYS A 265 -0.39 -0.17 4.16
CA LYS A 265 -1.67 -0.86 4.39
C LYS A 265 -2.38 -1.18 3.08
N GLU A 266 -2.30 -0.28 2.11
CA GLU A 266 -2.87 -0.49 0.79
C GLU A 266 -2.01 0.17 -0.29
N MET A 267 -1.80 -0.53 -1.40
CA MET A 267 -1.09 0.01 -2.56
C MET A 267 -1.84 -0.30 -3.86
N VAL A 268 -2.07 0.71 -4.70
CA VAL A 268 -2.82 0.58 -5.95
C VAL A 268 -2.03 1.11 -7.14
N PHE A 269 -1.91 0.32 -8.21
CA PHE A 269 -1.18 0.70 -9.44
C PHE A 269 -2.14 1.02 -10.58
N PHE A 270 -1.96 2.20 -11.18
CA PHE A 270 -2.61 2.64 -12.42
C PHE A 270 -1.54 2.91 -13.48
N CYS A 271 -1.33 1.93 -14.35
CA CYS A 271 -0.32 2.02 -15.39
C CYS A 271 -0.66 1.08 -16.55
N HIS A 272 0.18 1.10 -17.58
CA HIS A 272 0.12 0.10 -18.61
C HIS A 272 0.65 -1.25 -18.09
N GLY A 273 0.27 -2.31 -18.77
CA GLY A 273 0.79 -3.65 -18.51
C GLY A 273 1.18 -4.30 -19.83
N ILE A 274 2.35 -4.91 -19.83
CA ILE A 274 2.75 -5.93 -20.80
C ILE A 274 2.96 -7.23 -20.04
N ILE A 275 3.11 -8.33 -20.75
CA ILE A 275 3.40 -9.61 -20.11
C ILE A 275 4.64 -9.47 -19.22
N ASN A 276 4.51 -9.94 -17.98
CA ASN A 276 5.54 -9.90 -16.93
C ASN A 276 5.91 -8.52 -16.35
N TYR A 277 5.36 -7.40 -16.85
CA TYR A 277 5.74 -6.06 -16.38
C TYR A 277 4.55 -5.12 -16.22
N ALA A 278 4.53 -4.40 -15.09
CA ALA A 278 3.83 -3.13 -15.00
C ALA A 278 4.73 -2.05 -15.63
N THR A 279 4.18 -1.22 -16.52
CA THR A 279 4.97 -0.27 -17.31
C THR A 279 4.53 1.15 -17.06
N PHE A 280 5.44 1.94 -16.49
CA PHE A 280 5.18 3.32 -16.10
C PHE A 280 5.61 4.34 -17.14
N HIS A 281 6.48 3.97 -18.09
CA HIS A 281 6.94 4.81 -19.21
C HIS A 281 6.53 4.22 -20.57
N TYR A 282 5.42 3.48 -20.64
CA TYR A 282 5.04 2.74 -21.84
C TYR A 282 4.99 3.65 -23.08
N GLN A 283 5.84 3.40 -24.08
CA GLN A 283 5.99 4.24 -25.29
C GLN A 283 6.49 5.67 -25.04
N GLY A 284 7.13 5.93 -23.89
CA GLY A 284 7.94 7.12 -23.67
C GLY A 284 9.37 6.96 -24.20
N GLU A 285 10.18 8.00 -24.03
CA GLU A 285 11.59 8.06 -24.44
C GLU A 285 12.48 7.00 -23.74
N ASP A 286 12.12 6.59 -22.51
CA ASP A 286 12.90 5.64 -21.69
C ASP A 286 12.02 4.51 -21.12
N VAL A 287 11.48 3.65 -22.01
CA VAL A 287 10.56 2.56 -21.61
C VAL A 287 11.17 1.65 -20.54
N GLU A 288 12.45 1.30 -20.68
CA GLU A 288 13.19 0.41 -19.77
C GLU A 288 13.23 0.92 -18.33
N GLU A 289 13.35 2.23 -18.16
CA GLU A 289 13.34 2.91 -16.85
C GLU A 289 11.96 2.83 -16.18
N GLY A 290 10.90 2.57 -16.95
CA GLY A 290 9.54 2.38 -16.45
C GLY A 290 9.10 0.92 -16.31
N LEU A 291 9.94 -0.07 -16.64
CA LEU A 291 9.59 -1.49 -16.52
C LEU A 291 9.73 -1.97 -15.08
N PHE A 292 8.63 -2.34 -14.44
CA PHE A 292 8.61 -2.88 -13.09
C PHE A 292 8.13 -4.33 -13.14
N GLY A 293 9.08 -5.26 -13.02
CA GLY A 293 8.83 -6.69 -13.17
C GLY A 293 9.53 -7.53 -12.09
N PRO A 294 9.84 -8.80 -12.39
CA PRO A 294 10.35 -9.76 -11.40
C PRO A 294 11.55 -9.27 -10.59
N GLU A 295 12.51 -8.62 -11.26
CA GLU A 295 13.76 -8.16 -10.63
C GLU A 295 13.54 -6.93 -9.75
N GLU A 296 12.67 -6.00 -10.15
CA GLU A 296 12.30 -4.84 -9.35
C GLU A 296 11.46 -5.25 -8.12
N ILE A 297 10.53 -6.19 -8.30
CA ILE A 297 9.70 -6.72 -7.21
C ILE A 297 10.58 -7.29 -6.09
N LYS A 298 11.65 -8.03 -6.44
CA LYS A 298 12.61 -8.61 -5.47
C LYS A 298 13.39 -7.59 -4.66
N LYS A 299 13.55 -6.36 -5.18
CA LYS A 299 14.32 -5.28 -4.53
C LYS A 299 13.51 -4.51 -3.49
N VAL A 300 12.19 -4.65 -3.47
CA VAL A 300 11.33 -4.03 -2.46
C VAL A 300 11.32 -4.88 -1.20
N TYR A 301 11.56 -4.27 -0.04
CA TYR A 301 11.56 -4.95 1.25
C TYR A 301 10.17 -5.49 1.59
N GLU A 302 10.10 -6.76 2.00
CA GLU A 302 8.83 -7.38 2.42
C GLU A 302 8.34 -6.77 3.75
N SER A 303 9.28 -6.34 4.61
CA SER A 303 9.01 -5.80 5.94
C SER A 303 8.28 -4.46 5.97
N ILE A 304 8.17 -3.74 4.85
CA ILE A 304 7.45 -2.44 4.78
C ILE A 304 5.94 -2.60 4.66
N PHE A 305 5.44 -3.82 4.43
CA PHE A 305 4.01 -4.09 4.31
C PHE A 305 3.43 -4.53 5.65
N ASP A 306 2.22 -4.07 5.96
CA ASP A 306 1.50 -4.52 7.14
C ASP A 306 1.03 -5.99 7.01
N PHE A 307 0.64 -6.62 8.12
CA PHE A 307 0.26 -8.04 8.17
C PHE A 307 -1.02 -8.39 7.38
N ASP A 308 -1.86 -7.39 7.15
CA ASP A 308 -3.12 -7.43 6.40
C ASP A 308 -3.10 -6.46 5.19
N ALA A 309 -1.89 -6.07 4.75
CA ALA A 309 -1.73 -5.21 3.59
C ALA A 309 -2.44 -5.77 2.35
N LYS A 310 -2.86 -4.88 1.45
CA LYS A 310 -3.51 -5.24 0.19
C LYS A 310 -2.86 -4.50 -0.97
N ILE A 311 -2.74 -5.20 -2.10
CA ILE A 311 -2.25 -4.60 -3.33
C ILE A 311 -3.28 -4.80 -4.43
N THR A 312 -3.53 -3.78 -5.23
CA THR A 312 -4.34 -3.89 -6.45
C THR A 312 -3.56 -3.33 -7.62
N THR A 313 -3.46 -4.08 -8.71
CA THR A 313 -2.87 -3.57 -9.95
C THR A 313 -3.90 -3.60 -11.07
N TYR A 314 -4.10 -2.42 -11.66
CA TYR A 314 -4.91 -2.24 -12.86
C TYR A 314 -4.07 -2.22 -14.14
N ALA A 315 -2.80 -2.66 -14.07
CA ALA A 315 -2.00 -2.91 -15.25
C ALA A 315 -2.62 -4.03 -16.08
N CYS A 316 -2.67 -3.85 -17.40
CA CYS A 316 -3.26 -4.83 -18.32
C CYS A 316 -2.58 -6.19 -18.14
N ARG A 317 -3.38 -7.27 -17.99
CA ARG A 317 -2.86 -8.65 -18.00
C ARG A 317 -1.83 -8.94 -16.90
N ALA A 318 -1.83 -8.18 -15.80
CA ALA A 318 -0.92 -8.40 -14.69
C ALA A 318 -1.18 -9.75 -13.96
N GLY A 319 -2.34 -10.37 -14.21
CA GLY A 319 -2.70 -11.69 -13.70
C GLY A 319 -2.24 -12.88 -14.55
N ILE A 320 -1.52 -12.67 -15.65
CA ILE A 320 -1.00 -13.73 -16.54
C ILE A 320 0.47 -13.50 -16.89
N SER A 321 1.17 -14.56 -17.31
CA SER A 321 2.56 -14.50 -17.78
C SER A 321 2.75 -14.95 -19.24
N GLU A 322 1.69 -15.41 -19.90
CA GLU A 322 1.72 -15.85 -21.28
C GLU A 322 1.03 -14.85 -22.22
N SER A 323 1.59 -14.64 -23.40
CA SER A 323 0.98 -13.78 -24.42
C SER A 323 0.00 -14.58 -25.27
N GLY A 324 -1.22 -14.08 -25.42
CA GLY A 324 -2.25 -14.74 -26.23
C GLY A 324 -3.48 -13.88 -26.48
N GLY A 325 -4.28 -14.32 -27.45
CA GLY A 325 -5.60 -13.78 -27.77
C GLY A 325 -6.76 -14.57 -27.15
N ASP A 326 -6.57 -15.88 -26.97
CA ASP A 326 -7.55 -16.82 -26.43
C ASP A 326 -6.85 -17.91 -25.60
N PHE A 327 -7.31 -18.08 -24.36
CA PHE A 327 -6.83 -19.07 -23.40
C PHE A 327 -7.93 -20.09 -23.03
N THR A 328 -8.95 -20.26 -23.87
CA THR A 328 -10.00 -21.26 -23.64
C THR A 328 -9.37 -22.66 -23.55
N GLY A 329 -9.50 -23.29 -22.38
CA GLY A 329 -8.90 -24.59 -22.08
C GLY A 329 -7.37 -24.59 -21.97
N LYS A 330 -6.73 -23.42 -21.84
CA LYS A 330 -5.27 -23.26 -21.76
C LYS A 330 -4.85 -22.53 -20.49
N ASP A 331 -3.67 -22.88 -20.00
CA ASP A 331 -3.01 -22.12 -18.94
C ASP A 331 -2.44 -20.81 -19.50
N ALA A 332 -2.60 -19.71 -18.76
CA ALA A 332 -2.06 -18.40 -19.10
C ALA A 332 -0.88 -18.01 -18.19
N GLY A 333 -0.38 -18.95 -17.39
CA GLY A 333 0.73 -18.74 -16.47
C GLY A 333 0.36 -17.83 -15.30
N GLN A 334 -0.85 -18.02 -14.75
CA GLN A 334 -1.33 -17.26 -13.60
C GLN A 334 -0.37 -17.39 -12.40
N ASP A 335 0.23 -18.57 -12.21
CA ASP A 335 1.20 -18.91 -11.17
C ASP A 335 2.53 -18.14 -11.27
N LYS A 336 2.87 -17.66 -12.47
CA LYS A 336 4.08 -16.90 -12.79
C LYS A 336 3.80 -15.43 -13.09
N SER A 337 2.53 -15.01 -13.07
CA SER A 337 2.11 -13.65 -13.37
C SER A 337 2.78 -12.61 -12.46
N PRO A 338 2.92 -11.34 -12.89
CA PRO A 338 3.37 -10.25 -12.04
C PRO A 338 2.63 -10.17 -10.70
N ALA A 339 1.31 -10.36 -10.73
CA ALA A 339 0.49 -10.35 -9.53
C ALA A 339 0.88 -11.47 -8.55
N GLN A 340 1.08 -12.70 -9.06
CA GLN A 340 1.51 -13.82 -8.24
C GLN A 340 2.94 -13.63 -7.71
N GLN A 341 3.83 -13.04 -8.50
CA GLN A 341 5.19 -12.73 -8.06
C GLN A 341 5.24 -11.66 -6.97
N MET A 342 4.45 -10.60 -7.10
CA MET A 342 4.26 -9.59 -6.05
C MET A 342 3.71 -10.25 -4.79
N ALA A 343 2.69 -11.11 -4.93
CA ALA A 343 2.09 -11.81 -3.80
C ALA A 343 3.15 -12.65 -3.06
N ASN A 344 3.84 -13.54 -3.77
CA ASN A 344 4.86 -14.41 -3.21
C ASN A 344 6.01 -13.61 -2.57
N THR A 345 6.56 -12.62 -3.28
CA THR A 345 7.78 -11.90 -2.85
C THR A 345 7.52 -11.00 -1.66
N TRP A 346 6.38 -10.33 -1.64
CA TRP A 346 6.04 -9.39 -0.58
C TRP A 346 5.20 -10.03 0.50
N ASP A 347 4.77 -11.28 0.37
CA ASP A 347 3.87 -11.97 1.30
C ASP A 347 2.59 -11.15 1.57
N VAL A 348 1.91 -10.75 0.48
CA VAL A 348 0.71 -9.90 0.49
C VAL A 348 -0.33 -10.46 -0.50
N GLU A 349 -1.63 -10.25 -0.23
CA GLU A 349 -2.67 -10.52 -1.22
C GLU A 349 -2.68 -9.44 -2.32
N VAL A 350 -2.62 -9.87 -3.58
CA VAL A 350 -2.62 -9.00 -4.76
C VAL A 350 -3.86 -9.23 -5.59
N LYS A 351 -4.51 -8.15 -6.02
CA LYS A 351 -5.63 -8.18 -6.95
C LYS A 351 -5.20 -7.70 -8.31
N ALA A 352 -5.51 -8.46 -9.36
CA ALA A 352 -5.14 -8.10 -10.73
C ALA A 352 -6.15 -8.61 -11.75
N PHE A 353 -6.17 -8.00 -12.93
CA PHE A 353 -6.90 -8.54 -14.08
C PHE A 353 -6.05 -9.58 -14.82
N GLU A 354 -6.65 -10.73 -15.09
CA GLU A 354 -6.14 -11.69 -16.10
C GLU A 354 -6.32 -11.12 -17.52
N LYS A 355 -7.39 -10.33 -17.71
CA LYS A 355 -7.71 -9.67 -18.98
C LYS A 355 -7.10 -8.28 -19.11
N ARG A 356 -7.25 -7.68 -20.31
CA ARG A 356 -6.87 -6.27 -20.52
C ARG A 356 -7.72 -5.36 -19.62
N SER A 357 -7.13 -4.29 -19.13
CA SER A 357 -7.82 -3.27 -18.37
C SER A 357 -8.55 -2.32 -19.30
N ILE A 358 -9.76 -1.90 -18.94
CA ILE A 358 -10.53 -0.87 -19.63
C ILE A 358 -10.53 0.40 -18.77
N TYR A 359 -9.94 1.45 -19.32
CA TYR A 359 -9.98 2.78 -18.70
C TYR A 359 -10.99 3.73 -19.37
N THR A 360 -11.63 3.32 -20.47
CA THR A 360 -12.56 4.20 -21.21
C THR A 360 -13.78 4.63 -20.38
N ILE A 361 -14.17 3.81 -19.40
CA ILE A 361 -15.26 4.13 -18.47
C ILE A 361 -14.84 5.05 -17.33
N ALA A 362 -13.54 5.32 -17.15
CA ALA A 362 -13.02 6.05 -16.01
C ALA A 362 -13.70 7.43 -15.87
N TYR A 363 -14.04 8.08 -16.98
CA TYR A 363 -14.68 9.41 -16.99
C TYR A 363 -16.21 9.38 -17.06
N GLY A 364 -16.81 8.21 -16.83
CA GLY A 364 -18.24 8.00 -17.02
C GLY A 364 -18.60 7.52 -18.41
N THR A 365 -19.77 6.90 -18.49
CA THR A 365 -20.41 6.56 -19.76
C THR A 365 -20.96 7.81 -20.45
N GLY A 366 -21.21 7.73 -21.77
CA GLY A 366 -21.83 8.85 -22.50
C GLY A 366 -23.19 9.29 -21.92
N LYS A 367 -23.92 8.39 -21.26
CA LYS A 367 -25.14 8.73 -20.51
C LYS A 367 -24.80 9.55 -19.26
N GLU A 368 -23.87 9.06 -18.44
CA GLU A 368 -23.48 9.75 -17.20
C GLU A 368 -22.91 11.15 -17.47
N ILE A 369 -22.16 11.33 -18.56
CA ILE A 369 -21.62 12.64 -18.95
C ILE A 369 -22.77 13.60 -19.31
N LYS A 370 -23.71 13.17 -20.15
CA LYS A 370 -24.90 13.96 -20.53
C LYS A 370 -25.77 14.32 -19.31
N ASP A 371 -25.92 13.40 -18.38
CA ASP A 371 -26.64 13.66 -17.13
C ASP A 371 -25.89 14.72 -16.30
N ALA A 372 -24.56 14.60 -16.20
CA ALA A 372 -23.71 15.51 -15.43
C ALA A 372 -23.63 16.94 -15.99
N GLU A 373 -23.72 17.12 -17.30
CA GLU A 373 -23.87 18.43 -17.94
C GLU A 373 -25.14 19.16 -17.46
N ASN A 374 -26.21 18.41 -17.15
CA ASN A 374 -27.48 18.96 -16.70
C ASN A 374 -27.59 19.12 -15.17
N TYR A 375 -26.72 18.49 -14.37
CA TYR A 375 -26.76 18.58 -12.91
C TYR A 375 -26.65 20.02 -12.38
N GLY A 376 -25.96 20.92 -13.09
CA GLY A 376 -25.89 22.33 -12.71
C GLY A 376 -27.26 22.99 -12.53
N LYS A 377 -28.25 22.64 -13.37
CA LYS A 377 -29.63 23.14 -13.26
C LYS A 377 -30.34 22.59 -12.04
N VAL A 378 -30.20 21.28 -11.79
CA VAL A 378 -30.79 20.60 -10.63
C VAL A 378 -30.23 21.14 -9.32
N ILE A 379 -28.90 21.31 -9.26
CA ILE A 379 -28.19 21.86 -8.10
C ILE A 379 -28.64 23.29 -7.82
N SER A 380 -28.67 24.15 -8.86
CA SER A 380 -29.05 25.56 -8.71
C SER A 380 -30.50 25.71 -8.26
N LYS A 381 -31.41 24.90 -8.81
CA LYS A 381 -32.81 24.87 -8.38
C LYS A 381 -32.94 24.50 -6.90
N TYR A 382 -32.31 23.41 -6.49
CA TYR A 382 -32.36 22.97 -5.08
C TYR A 382 -31.81 24.02 -4.12
N LEU A 383 -30.70 24.69 -4.47
CA LEU A 383 -30.13 25.77 -3.65
C LEU A 383 -31.07 26.98 -3.55
N ALA A 384 -31.69 27.38 -4.67
CA ALA A 384 -32.68 28.46 -4.68
C ALA A 384 -33.91 28.10 -3.81
N ASP A 385 -34.42 26.88 -3.93
CA ASP A 385 -35.56 26.39 -3.13
C ASP A 385 -35.21 26.39 -1.62
N ILE A 386 -33.97 26.02 -1.25
CA ILE A 386 -33.47 26.08 0.13
C ILE A 386 -33.43 27.53 0.64
N GLU A 387 -32.98 28.49 -0.19
CA GLU A 387 -32.95 29.90 0.19
C GLU A 387 -34.36 30.47 0.39
N VAL A 388 -35.30 30.14 -0.48
CA VAL A 388 -36.71 30.51 -0.33
C VAL A 388 -37.28 29.94 0.97
N TYR A 389 -37.06 28.65 1.23
CA TYR A 389 -37.48 28.01 2.48
C TYR A 389 -36.89 28.72 3.72
N LYS A 390 -35.60 29.06 3.71
CA LYS A 390 -34.95 29.81 4.81
C LYS A 390 -35.60 31.18 5.03
N LYS A 391 -35.90 31.92 3.95
CA LYS A 391 -36.58 33.23 4.02
C LYS A 391 -38.00 33.10 4.59
N GLU A 392 -38.77 32.11 4.13
CA GLU A 392 -40.13 31.87 4.62
C GLU A 392 -40.16 31.45 6.09
N LYS A 393 -39.22 30.61 6.52
CA LYS A 393 -39.07 30.23 7.92
C LYS A 393 -38.72 31.45 8.80
N ALA A 394 -37.86 32.35 8.32
CA ALA A 394 -37.49 33.58 9.02
C ALA A 394 -38.66 34.56 9.16
N LYS A 395 -39.62 34.56 8.23
CA LYS A 395 -40.88 35.33 8.32
C LYS A 395 -41.91 34.72 9.28
N GLY A 396 -41.58 33.60 9.94
CA GLY A 396 -42.47 32.93 10.90
C GLY A 396 -43.45 31.94 10.27
N ASN A 397 -43.30 31.58 9.00
CA ASN A 397 -44.17 30.59 8.35
C ASN A 397 -43.86 29.17 8.85
N LYS A 398 -44.67 28.69 9.82
CA LYS A 398 -44.53 27.35 10.42
C LYS A 398 -44.94 26.20 9.51
N ASN A 399 -45.65 26.47 8.41
CA ASN A 399 -46.14 25.47 7.47
C ASN A 399 -45.18 25.23 6.29
N SER A 400 -44.10 26.02 6.18
CA SER A 400 -43.10 25.85 5.13
C SER A 400 -42.34 24.54 5.32
N LYS A 401 -42.22 23.75 4.25
CA LYS A 401 -41.49 22.47 4.25
C LYS A 401 -40.14 22.65 3.57
N PRO A 402 -39.07 22.03 4.09
CA PRO A 402 -37.79 22.04 3.40
C PRO A 402 -37.91 21.32 2.05
N PRO A 403 -37.27 21.82 0.99
CA PRO A 403 -37.23 21.10 -0.27
C PRO A 403 -36.47 19.78 -0.10
N GLU A 404 -36.88 18.78 -0.87
CA GLU A 404 -36.25 17.46 -0.85
C GLU A 404 -34.86 17.54 -1.51
N LYS A 405 -33.82 17.07 -0.79
CA LYS A 405 -32.47 16.99 -1.34
C LYS A 405 -32.48 15.98 -2.49
N PRO A 406 -32.02 16.35 -3.71
CA PRO A 406 -31.97 15.42 -4.83
C PRO A 406 -31.22 14.14 -4.45
N LYS A 407 -31.69 13.00 -4.95
CA LYS A 407 -30.99 11.73 -4.80
C LYS A 407 -29.58 11.85 -5.40
N ASP A 408 -28.58 11.33 -4.70
CA ASP A 408 -27.17 11.36 -5.13
C ASP A 408 -26.60 12.78 -5.35
N TYR A 409 -27.17 13.80 -4.70
CA TYR A 409 -26.76 15.21 -4.85
C TYR A 409 -25.25 15.44 -4.70
N ASP A 410 -24.58 14.75 -3.77
CA ASP A 410 -23.14 14.94 -3.55
C ASP A 410 -22.33 14.40 -4.74
N ILE A 411 -22.77 13.29 -5.35
CA ILE A 411 -22.21 12.76 -6.60
C ILE A 411 -22.51 13.73 -7.75
N MET A 412 -23.71 14.30 -7.81
CA MET A 412 -24.08 15.28 -8.84
C MET A 412 -23.18 16.53 -8.76
N GLN A 413 -22.95 17.04 -7.55
CA GLN A 413 -22.10 18.20 -7.32
C GLN A 413 -20.66 17.93 -7.75
N ASN A 414 -20.10 16.79 -7.35
CA ASN A 414 -18.74 16.41 -7.73
C ASN A 414 -18.60 16.23 -9.23
N ARG A 415 -19.48 15.45 -9.88
CA ARG A 415 -19.41 15.21 -11.32
C ARG A 415 -19.62 16.47 -12.16
N ASN A 416 -20.52 17.37 -11.75
CA ASN A 416 -20.71 18.64 -12.46
C ASN A 416 -19.48 19.54 -12.37
N ARG A 417 -18.85 19.61 -11.19
CA ARG A 417 -17.60 20.34 -10.98
C ARG A 417 -16.46 19.69 -11.76
N ASP A 418 -16.36 18.36 -11.76
CA ASP A 418 -15.33 17.63 -12.48
C ASP A 418 -15.38 17.93 -13.98
N LEU A 419 -16.56 17.93 -14.61
CA LEU A 419 -16.67 18.25 -16.04
C LEU A 419 -16.20 19.67 -16.36
N LYS A 420 -16.59 20.66 -15.55
CA LYS A 420 -16.22 22.07 -15.75
C LYS A 420 -14.73 22.28 -15.60
N GLU A 421 -14.19 21.94 -14.43
CA GLU A 421 -12.78 22.15 -14.08
C GLU A 421 -11.84 21.37 -15.01
N ARG A 422 -12.23 20.15 -15.39
CA ARG A 422 -11.47 19.35 -16.35
C ARG A 422 -11.38 20.01 -17.72
N GLY A 423 -12.51 20.54 -18.22
CA GLY A 423 -12.55 21.27 -19.48
C GLY A 423 -11.75 22.57 -19.40
N ASP A 424 -11.88 23.31 -18.30
CA ASP A 424 -11.15 24.55 -18.07
C ASP A 424 -9.63 24.32 -17.98
N ASN A 425 -9.19 23.25 -17.32
CA ASN A 425 -7.78 22.86 -17.27
C ASN A 425 -7.22 22.59 -18.68
N GLU A 426 -7.95 21.80 -19.48
CA GLU A 426 -7.59 21.48 -20.86
C GLU A 426 -7.51 22.74 -21.73
N ASN A 427 -8.53 23.61 -21.66
CA ASN A 427 -8.59 24.85 -22.43
C ASN A 427 -7.50 25.86 -22.06
N ASN A 428 -7.00 25.80 -20.82
CA ASN A 428 -5.96 26.71 -20.35
C ASN A 428 -4.54 26.13 -20.51
N GLY A 429 -4.34 25.03 -21.23
CA GLY A 429 -3.00 24.48 -21.52
C GLY A 429 -2.46 23.51 -20.45
N GLY A 430 -3.32 23.04 -19.55
CA GLY A 430 -3.07 21.82 -18.77
C GLY A 430 -3.75 20.61 -19.40
N GLY A 431 -3.67 19.47 -18.71
CA GLY A 431 -4.38 18.25 -19.07
C GLY A 431 -5.82 18.23 -18.57
N PRO A 432 -6.69 17.39 -19.18
CA PRO A 432 -8.04 17.15 -18.71
C PRO A 432 -8.05 16.32 -17.41
N ILE A 433 -7.62 16.94 -16.32
CA ILE A 433 -7.56 16.40 -14.95
C ILE A 433 -8.75 16.95 -14.16
N ALA A 434 -9.50 16.05 -13.52
CA ALA A 434 -10.64 16.41 -12.69
C ALA A 434 -10.23 16.53 -11.21
N PRO A 435 -10.80 17.48 -10.44
CA PRO A 435 -10.51 17.65 -9.02
C PRO A 435 -10.77 16.41 -8.17
N ASN A 436 -11.81 15.65 -8.48
CA ASN A 436 -12.14 14.40 -7.81
C ASN A 436 -11.69 13.16 -8.62
N GLY A 437 -10.83 13.35 -9.63
CA GLY A 437 -10.35 12.25 -10.45
C GLY A 437 -11.41 11.57 -11.32
N SER A 438 -11.22 10.27 -11.55
CA SER A 438 -12.14 9.46 -12.35
C SER A 438 -13.46 9.21 -11.60
N TRP A 439 -14.54 8.92 -12.33
CA TRP A 439 -15.83 8.52 -11.76
C TRP A 439 -15.90 7.03 -11.49
N HIS A 440 -15.13 6.23 -12.24
CA HIS A 440 -15.05 4.78 -12.10
C HIS A 440 -13.58 4.36 -12.04
N LEU A 441 -13.29 3.29 -11.29
CA LEU A 441 -12.03 2.58 -11.40
C LEU A 441 -12.00 1.74 -12.69
N PRO A 442 -10.82 1.31 -13.15
CA PRO A 442 -10.71 0.57 -14.41
C PRO A 442 -11.51 -0.73 -14.37
N GLY A 443 -12.17 -1.03 -15.49
CA GLY A 443 -12.91 -2.27 -15.70
C GLY A 443 -12.08 -3.34 -16.41
N THR A 444 -12.74 -4.45 -16.74
CA THR A 444 -12.12 -5.57 -17.46
C THR A 444 -12.61 -5.62 -18.91
N ALA A 445 -11.69 -5.84 -19.85
CA ALA A 445 -12.02 -6.01 -21.26
C ALA A 445 -12.54 -7.41 -21.59
N LYS A 446 -12.98 -7.59 -22.84
CA LYS A 446 -13.36 -8.91 -23.36
C LYS A 446 -12.15 -9.83 -23.55
N THR A 447 -10.99 -9.27 -23.88
CA THR A 447 -9.79 -10.04 -24.29
C THR A 447 -8.69 -10.10 -23.21
N PRO A 448 -7.87 -11.17 -23.22
CA PRO A 448 -8.02 -12.36 -24.06
C PRO A 448 -9.23 -13.21 -23.65
N GLU A 449 -9.72 -14.02 -24.58
CA GLU A 449 -10.82 -14.93 -24.37
C GLU A 449 -10.40 -16.09 -23.45
N GLY A 450 -11.37 -16.81 -22.87
CA GLY A 450 -11.13 -17.92 -21.94
C GLY A 450 -10.68 -17.56 -20.52
N LEU A 451 -10.34 -16.29 -20.24
CA LEU A 451 -9.91 -15.85 -18.90
C LEU A 451 -11.06 -15.26 -18.05
N LYS A 452 -10.81 -15.08 -16.75
CA LYS A 452 -11.80 -14.57 -15.79
C LYS A 452 -12.03 -13.07 -15.95
N VAL A 453 -13.24 -12.63 -15.63
CA VAL A 453 -13.65 -11.21 -15.64
C VAL A 453 -13.55 -10.63 -14.24
N GLY A 454 -13.17 -9.36 -14.11
CA GLY A 454 -12.98 -8.70 -12.82
C GLY A 454 -11.63 -9.01 -12.19
N LEU A 455 -11.36 -8.35 -11.07
CA LEU A 455 -10.11 -8.53 -10.31
C LEU A 455 -10.08 -9.93 -9.70
N GLN A 456 -9.02 -10.68 -10.00
CA GLN A 456 -8.74 -11.98 -9.40
C GLN A 456 -7.80 -11.79 -8.21
N ASN A 457 -7.94 -12.64 -7.19
CA ASN A 457 -7.11 -12.61 -6.00
C ASN A 457 -5.94 -13.59 -6.14
N TYR A 458 -4.74 -13.09 -5.94
CA TYR A 458 -3.49 -13.85 -5.90
C TYR A 458 -2.95 -13.79 -4.47
N LYS A 459 -2.76 -14.95 -3.87
CA LYS A 459 -2.20 -15.08 -2.51
C LYS A 459 -0.83 -15.74 -2.61
N PRO A 460 0.08 -15.48 -1.66
CA PRO A 460 1.34 -16.21 -1.60
C PRO A 460 1.09 -17.71 -1.62
N MET A 461 1.77 -18.45 -2.49
CA MET A 461 1.51 -19.89 -2.68
C MET A 461 1.73 -20.69 -1.39
N GLU A 462 2.70 -20.25 -0.58
CA GLU A 462 3.00 -20.82 0.74
C GLU A 462 1.93 -20.55 1.81
N TRP A 463 0.90 -19.75 1.57
CA TRP A 463 -0.21 -19.63 2.53
C TRP A 463 -1.16 -20.82 2.50
N ASN A 464 -1.08 -21.66 1.46
CA ASN A 464 -1.96 -22.82 1.28
C ASN A 464 -1.32 -24.13 1.79
N THR A 465 -0.20 -24.07 2.51
CA THR A 465 0.53 -25.25 3.02
C THR A 465 0.13 -25.67 4.43
#